data_AF-A0AAN5YJF6-F1
#
_entry.id   AF-A0AAN5YJF6-F1
#
_cell.length_a   1.000
_cell.length_b   1.000
_cell.length_c   1.000
_cell.angle_alpha   90.00
_cell.angle_beta   90.00
_cell.angle_gamma   90.00
#
_symmetry.space_group_name_H-M   'P 1'
#
loop_
_entity.id
_entity.type
_entity.pdbx_description
1 polymer ?
#
loop_
_entity_poly.entity_id
_entity_poly.type
_entity_poly.pdbx_seq_one_letter_code
_entity_poly.pdbx_strand_id
1 'polypeptide(L)'
;MVSTSSGAFGAPPGLALALTSTRLVSTLLLACFRPKEHPSTSELCDLREVWCARQHHDNAQSAAMAPVPRVYSKTYKVPRRPFESARLDSELKIVGEYGLRNKREVWRVQLTLSKIRRAARELLTLDEKDPKRLFEGNALIRRLVRIGVLDESRMKLDYVLALRVEDFLERRLQTCVYKLGLAKSIHHARVLIKQRHIRVGKQIVNVPSYMVRLDSQKHIDFALTSPYGGGRPGRVQRKKAAAAAGGDGEEAEEDEE
;
A
#
# COMPACT_ATOMS: atom_id res chain seq x y z
N MET A 1 4.11 66.23 -16.68
CA MET A 1 2.68 66.35 -16.34
C MET A 1 2.22 64.99 -15.81
N VAL A 2 2.17 64.86 -14.46
CA VAL A 2 0.98 64.54 -13.63
C VAL A 2 0.27 63.24 -14.07
N SER A 3 -0.10 62.26 -13.25
CA SER A 3 0.00 62.00 -11.82
C SER A 3 -0.73 60.68 -11.54
N THR A 4 -0.20 59.88 -10.63
CA THR A 4 -0.86 59.12 -9.54
C THR A 4 -2.37 58.75 -9.61
N SER A 5 -2.70 57.48 -9.36
CA SER A 5 -3.65 56.97 -8.32
C SER A 5 -4.20 55.59 -8.72
N SER A 6 -4.07 54.46 -8.01
CA SER A 6 -4.47 54.07 -6.64
C SER A 6 -5.99 54.01 -6.37
N GLY A 7 -6.49 52.82 -5.99
CA GLY A 7 -7.82 52.57 -5.39
C GLY A 7 -8.30 51.14 -5.71
N ALA A 8 -8.29 50.12 -4.86
CA ALA A 8 -8.65 49.92 -3.43
C ALA A 8 -10.16 49.85 -3.17
N PHE A 9 -10.68 48.62 -3.00
CA PHE A 9 -11.93 48.21 -2.35
C PHE A 9 -11.68 46.75 -1.91
N GLY A 10 -11.91 46.25 -0.70
CA GLY A 10 -12.63 46.73 0.47
C GLY A 10 -13.25 45.49 1.12
N ALA A 11 -12.52 44.80 2.01
CA ALA A 11 -13.00 43.63 2.75
C ALA A 11 -13.38 44.01 4.19
N PRO A 12 -14.49 43.49 4.74
CA PRO A 12 -15.04 43.90 6.03
C PRO A 12 -14.30 43.33 7.24
N PRO A 13 -14.35 44.05 8.40
CA PRO A 13 -13.65 43.68 9.63
C PRO A 13 -14.48 42.78 10.54
N GLY A 14 -13.80 41.92 11.31
CA GLY A 14 -14.34 41.38 12.55
C GLY A 14 -14.11 39.91 12.77
N LEU A 15 -12.94 39.55 13.29
CA LEU A 15 -12.78 38.54 14.35
C LEU A 15 -11.33 38.64 14.86
N ALA A 16 -11.18 39.53 15.84
CA ALA A 16 -10.01 39.59 16.70
C ALA A 16 -10.01 38.35 17.61
N LEU A 17 -8.98 37.52 17.51
CA LEU A 17 -8.56 36.62 18.59
C LEU A 17 -7.06 36.35 18.43
N ALA A 18 -6.31 37.11 19.23
CA ALA A 18 -4.96 36.88 19.75
C ALA A 18 -4.12 35.75 19.13
N LEU A 19 -3.31 36.12 18.14
CA LEU A 19 -2.01 35.50 17.89
C LEU A 19 -0.94 36.52 18.28
N THR A 20 -0.62 36.59 19.58
CA THR A 20 0.61 37.24 20.03
C THR A 20 1.78 36.40 19.55
N SER A 21 2.37 36.92 18.48
CA SER A 21 3.72 36.71 18.01
C SER A 21 4.70 36.37 19.14
N THR A 22 5.08 35.10 19.25
CA THR A 22 6.41 34.69 19.75
C THR A 22 7.35 34.50 18.55
N ARG A 23 7.44 35.53 17.70
CA ARG A 23 8.62 35.78 16.86
C ARG A 23 9.35 36.99 17.43
N LEU A 24 10.09 36.76 18.51
CA LEU A 24 11.14 37.66 18.97
C LEU A 24 12.15 36.93 19.86
N VAL A 25 12.67 35.80 19.38
CA VAL A 25 13.99 35.30 19.81
C VAL A 25 14.67 34.57 18.63
N SER A 26 14.87 35.28 17.51
CA SER A 26 15.66 34.76 16.37
C SER A 26 16.66 35.79 15.81
N THR A 27 16.99 36.82 16.59
CA THR A 27 17.99 37.85 16.20
C THR A 27 18.77 38.38 17.40
N LEU A 28 19.33 37.47 18.22
CA LEU A 28 20.42 37.81 19.15
C LEU A 28 21.29 36.61 19.52
N LEU A 29 21.45 35.64 18.62
CA LEU A 29 22.40 34.54 18.81
C LEU A 29 23.17 34.23 17.52
N LEU A 30 23.58 35.28 16.80
CA LEU A 30 24.54 35.17 15.70
C LEU A 30 25.40 36.43 15.60
N ALA A 31 25.98 36.88 16.71
CA ALA A 31 27.06 37.88 16.72
C ALA A 31 27.80 37.86 18.07
N CYS A 32 28.72 36.92 18.24
CA CYS A 32 30.04 37.13 18.88
C CYS A 32 30.80 35.81 18.91
N PHE A 33 31.56 35.61 17.84
CA PHE A 33 32.62 34.64 17.72
C PHE A 33 33.77 35.08 18.64
N ARG A 34 33.96 34.41 19.78
CA ARG A 34 35.29 34.23 20.40
C ARG A 34 35.23 33.04 21.39
N PRO A 35 35.89 31.90 21.10
CA PRO A 35 35.92 30.77 22.00
C PRO A 35 37.08 30.95 22.97
N LYS A 36 36.82 31.31 24.22
CA LYS A 36 37.69 31.01 25.35
C LYS A 36 36.88 31.08 26.62
N GLU A 37 36.31 29.95 26.99
CA GLU A 37 36.30 29.38 28.33
C GLU A 37 35.44 28.11 28.27
N HIS A 38 36.06 26.98 28.62
CA HIS A 38 35.37 25.71 28.72
C HIS A 38 34.41 25.83 29.91
N PRO A 39 33.10 25.58 29.75
CA PRO A 39 32.18 25.65 30.88
C PRO A 39 32.66 24.70 31.97
N SER A 40 32.69 25.18 33.21
CA SER A 40 33.06 24.38 34.37
C SER A 40 32.12 23.17 34.49
N THR A 41 32.63 22.04 34.99
CA THR A 41 31.89 20.77 35.04
C THR A 41 30.56 20.85 35.81
N SER A 42 30.38 21.86 36.66
CA SER A 42 29.14 22.14 37.39
C SER A 42 28.03 22.73 36.50
N GLU A 43 28.35 23.67 35.61
CA GLU A 43 27.33 24.34 34.77
C GLU A 43 26.79 23.43 33.65
N LEU A 44 27.60 22.47 33.20
CA LEU A 44 27.16 21.42 32.27
C LEU A 44 26.27 20.36 32.95
N CYS A 45 26.38 20.16 34.27
CA CYS A 45 25.46 19.30 35.02
C CYS A 45 24.08 19.96 35.14
N ASP A 46 24.02 21.25 35.49
CA ASP A 46 22.75 21.98 35.69
C ASP A 46 21.93 22.09 34.39
N LEU A 47 22.57 22.40 33.25
CA LEU A 47 21.88 22.45 31.95
C LEU A 47 21.37 21.07 31.49
N ARG A 48 22.08 19.99 31.85
CA ARG A 48 21.70 18.62 31.53
C ARG A 48 20.55 18.14 32.41
N GLU A 49 20.50 18.55 33.67
CA GLU A 49 19.37 18.30 34.58
C GLU A 49 18.11 19.05 34.14
N VAL A 50 18.21 20.32 33.76
CA VAL A 50 17.05 21.11 33.28
C VAL A 50 16.52 20.58 31.94
N TRP A 51 17.40 20.15 31.03
CA TRP A 51 17.00 19.51 29.77
C TRP A 51 16.34 18.15 30.02
N CYS A 52 16.90 17.34 30.93
CA CYS A 52 16.31 16.04 31.31
C CYS A 52 14.93 16.23 31.97
N ALA A 53 14.79 17.19 32.91
CA ALA A 53 13.52 17.50 33.56
C ALA A 53 12.45 17.98 32.57
N ARG A 54 12.82 18.80 31.56
CA ARG A 54 11.92 19.21 30.48
C ARG A 54 11.51 18.04 29.59
N GLN A 55 12.46 17.16 29.25
CA GLN A 55 12.21 15.92 28.50
C GLN A 55 11.26 14.98 29.26
N HIS A 56 11.36 14.91 30.59
CA HIS A 56 10.46 14.14 31.46
C HIS A 56 9.07 14.77 31.58
N HIS A 57 8.96 16.10 31.60
CA HIS A 57 7.68 16.81 31.63
C HIS A 57 6.90 16.69 30.31
N ASP A 58 7.61 16.79 29.17
CA ASP A 58 7.03 16.59 27.82
C ASP A 58 6.68 15.10 27.55
N ASN A 59 7.47 14.15 28.06
CA ASN A 59 7.11 12.73 28.04
C ASN A 59 5.92 12.40 28.95
N ALA A 60 5.79 13.05 30.10
CA ALA A 60 4.64 12.87 30.99
C ALA A 60 3.34 13.42 30.36
N GLN A 61 3.42 14.56 29.64
CA GLN A 61 2.27 15.10 28.89
C GLN A 61 1.88 14.24 27.69
N SER A 62 2.83 13.62 26.99
CA SER A 62 2.53 12.68 25.89
C SER A 62 2.04 11.31 26.37
N ALA A 63 2.46 10.85 27.55
CA ALA A 63 1.95 9.63 28.20
C ALA A 63 0.53 9.78 28.77
N ALA A 64 0.05 11.02 28.96
CA ALA A 64 -1.30 11.33 29.43
C ALA A 64 -2.36 11.38 28.31
N MET A 65 -1.97 11.22 27.04
CA MET A 65 -2.92 11.11 25.92
C MET A 65 -3.46 9.68 25.80
N ALA A 66 -4.78 9.52 25.91
CA ALA A 66 -5.43 8.24 25.63
C ALA A 66 -5.03 7.74 24.22
N PRO A 67 -4.68 6.45 24.05
CA PRO A 67 -4.26 5.93 22.76
C PRO A 67 -5.36 6.14 21.72
N VAL A 68 -5.01 6.70 20.57
CA VAL A 68 -5.94 6.92 19.46
C VAL A 68 -6.66 5.60 19.14
N PRO A 69 -8.01 5.56 19.16
CA PRO A 69 -8.74 4.32 18.95
C PRO A 69 -8.48 3.81 17.53
N ARG A 70 -7.98 2.58 17.43
CA ARG A 70 -7.80 1.92 16.13
C ARG A 70 -9.16 1.46 15.61
N VAL A 71 -9.62 2.05 14.51
CA VAL A 71 -10.89 1.68 13.87
C VAL A 71 -10.68 0.48 12.95
N TYR A 72 -11.40 -0.60 13.22
CA TYR A 72 -11.42 -1.80 12.38
C TYR A 72 -12.73 -1.89 11.58
N SER A 73 -12.65 -2.35 10.34
CA SER A 73 -13.84 -2.51 9.49
C SER A 73 -13.88 -3.87 8.80
N LYS A 74 -15.09 -4.34 8.50
CA LYS A 74 -15.29 -5.60 7.78
C LYS A 74 -15.02 -5.41 6.29
N THR A 75 -14.25 -6.33 5.72
CA THR A 75 -13.83 -6.29 4.30
C THR A 75 -14.72 -7.11 3.38
N TYR A 76 -15.65 -7.90 3.91
CA TYR A 76 -16.56 -8.77 3.17
C TYR A 76 -17.95 -8.74 3.81
N LYS A 77 -18.96 -9.13 3.02
CA LYS A 77 -20.34 -9.30 3.49
C LYS A 77 -20.81 -10.69 3.08
N VAL A 78 -21.47 -11.39 4.00
CA VAL A 78 -22.01 -12.73 3.74
C VAL A 78 -23.31 -12.60 2.91
N PRO A 79 -23.54 -13.48 1.92
CA PRO A 79 -24.81 -13.53 1.19
C PRO A 79 -26.01 -13.73 2.12
N ARG A 80 -27.16 -13.14 1.76
CA ARG A 80 -28.39 -13.26 2.55
C ARG A 80 -28.96 -14.68 2.55
N ARG A 81 -28.96 -15.34 1.38
CA ARG A 81 -29.46 -16.71 1.19
C ARG A 81 -28.28 -17.67 1.04
N PRO A 82 -28.01 -18.53 2.04
CA PRO A 82 -26.82 -19.39 2.00
C PRO A 82 -26.90 -20.52 0.97
N PHE A 83 -28.04 -21.18 0.79
CA PHE A 83 -28.15 -22.42 0.01
C PHE A 83 -28.87 -22.23 -1.33
N GLU A 84 -28.42 -21.24 -2.11
CA GLU A 84 -28.91 -21.02 -3.47
C GLU A 84 -27.96 -21.68 -4.46
N SER A 85 -28.41 -22.72 -5.17
CA SER A 85 -27.58 -23.53 -6.07
C SER A 85 -26.89 -22.68 -7.14
N ALA A 86 -27.64 -21.85 -7.86
CA ALA A 86 -27.09 -20.97 -8.92
C ALA A 86 -25.96 -20.05 -8.42
N ARG A 87 -26.06 -19.53 -7.19
CA ARG A 87 -25.01 -18.72 -6.56
C ARG A 87 -23.80 -19.57 -6.17
N LEU A 88 -24.03 -20.76 -5.62
CA LEU A 88 -22.95 -21.66 -5.22
C LEU A 88 -22.13 -22.11 -6.43
N ASP A 89 -22.79 -22.42 -7.55
CA ASP A 89 -22.16 -22.87 -8.79
C ASP A 89 -21.37 -21.75 -9.47
N SER A 90 -21.94 -20.54 -9.56
CA SER A 90 -21.23 -19.36 -10.10
C SER A 90 -20.01 -18.99 -9.27
N GLU A 91 -20.12 -19.02 -7.93
CA GLU A 91 -18.96 -18.80 -7.06
C GLU A 91 -17.91 -19.91 -7.20
N LEU A 92 -18.32 -21.16 -7.37
CA LEU A 92 -17.41 -22.29 -7.52
C LEU A 92 -16.62 -22.20 -8.83
N LYS A 93 -17.27 -21.80 -9.93
CA LYS A 93 -16.62 -21.53 -11.23
C LYS A 93 -15.51 -20.47 -11.08
N ILE A 94 -15.83 -19.32 -10.49
CA ILE A 94 -14.87 -18.23 -10.25
C ILE A 94 -13.71 -18.69 -9.35
N VAL A 95 -14.00 -19.49 -8.33
CA VAL A 95 -12.96 -20.03 -7.43
C VAL A 95 -12.01 -20.97 -8.16
N GLY A 96 -12.54 -21.82 -9.04
CA GLY A 96 -11.76 -22.74 -9.87
C GLY A 96 -10.89 -21.99 -10.89
N GLU A 97 -11.48 -21.08 -11.65
CA GLU A 97 -10.80 -20.31 -12.70
C GLU A 97 -9.63 -19.48 -12.16
N TYR A 98 -9.79 -18.82 -11.01
CA TYR A 98 -8.77 -17.94 -10.45
C TYR A 98 -7.97 -18.56 -9.29
N GLY A 99 -8.15 -19.86 -9.01
CA GLY A 99 -7.44 -20.58 -7.97
C GLY A 99 -7.52 -19.92 -6.59
N LEU A 100 -8.74 -19.56 -6.18
CA LEU A 100 -9.01 -18.92 -4.88
C LEU A 100 -9.07 -19.98 -3.77
N ARG A 101 -8.69 -19.61 -2.54
CA ARG A 101 -8.72 -20.56 -1.40
C ARG A 101 -10.13 -20.75 -0.85
N ASN A 102 -10.83 -19.65 -0.58
CA ASN A 102 -12.14 -19.64 0.06
C ASN A 102 -13.10 -18.67 -0.67
N LYS A 103 -14.41 -18.92 -0.58
CA LYS A 103 -15.48 -18.01 -1.06
C LYS A 103 -15.41 -16.60 -0.46
N ARG A 104 -14.80 -16.45 0.72
CA ARG A 104 -14.52 -15.15 1.36
C ARG A 104 -13.67 -14.22 0.49
N GLU A 105 -12.81 -14.75 -0.38
CA GLU A 105 -12.05 -13.92 -1.33
C GLU A 105 -12.97 -13.31 -2.39
N VAL A 106 -13.94 -14.09 -2.89
CA VAL A 106 -14.97 -13.61 -3.81
C VAL A 106 -15.83 -12.54 -3.14
N TRP A 107 -16.29 -12.79 -1.90
CA TRP A 107 -17.14 -11.85 -1.17
C TRP A 107 -16.44 -10.53 -0.82
N ARG A 108 -15.11 -10.52 -0.68
CA ARG A 108 -14.35 -9.28 -0.53
C ARG A 108 -14.42 -8.42 -1.79
N VAL A 109 -14.19 -9.04 -2.95
CA VAL A 109 -14.23 -8.35 -4.25
C VAL A 109 -15.65 -7.88 -4.58
N GLN A 110 -16.66 -8.70 -4.29
CA GLN A 110 -18.06 -8.31 -4.43
C GLN A 110 -18.43 -7.12 -3.53
N LEU A 111 -17.94 -7.07 -2.29
CA LEU A 111 -18.19 -5.93 -1.41
C LEU A 111 -17.52 -4.66 -1.95
N THR A 112 -16.29 -4.74 -2.45
CA THR A 112 -15.61 -3.58 -3.05
C THR A 112 -16.34 -3.08 -4.29
N LEU A 113 -16.78 -3.98 -5.16
CA LEU A 113 -17.60 -3.66 -6.33
C LEU A 113 -18.93 -3.02 -5.95
N SER A 114 -19.58 -3.54 -4.91
CA SER A 114 -20.84 -2.98 -4.41
C SER A 114 -20.67 -1.55 -3.89
N LYS A 115 -19.54 -1.24 -3.23
CA LYS A 115 -19.22 0.13 -2.78
C LYS A 115 -18.97 1.07 -3.96
N ILE A 116 -18.21 0.61 -4.95
CA ILE A 116 -17.91 1.38 -6.17
C ILE A 116 -19.20 1.69 -6.94
N ARG A 117 -20.05 0.67 -7.17
CA ARG A 117 -21.34 0.83 -7.85
C ARG A 117 -22.31 1.71 -7.06
N ARG A 118 -22.29 1.65 -5.73
CA ARG A 118 -23.11 2.53 -4.90
C ARG A 118 -22.71 3.98 -5.09
N ALA A 119 -21.41 4.29 -4.98
CA ALA A 119 -20.91 5.64 -5.23
C ALA A 119 -21.24 6.12 -6.65
N ALA A 120 -21.06 5.27 -7.66
CA ALA A 120 -21.41 5.62 -9.04
C ALA A 120 -22.91 5.95 -9.21
N ARG A 121 -23.82 5.17 -8.59
CA ARG A 121 -25.26 5.47 -8.64
C ARG A 121 -25.61 6.79 -7.95
N GLU A 122 -25.02 7.06 -6.79
CA GLU A 122 -25.22 8.33 -6.08
C GLU A 122 -24.72 9.51 -6.94
N LEU A 123 -23.59 9.38 -7.63
CA LEU A 123 -23.07 10.43 -8.50
C LEU A 123 -23.89 10.63 -9.78
N LEU A 124 -24.48 9.57 -10.33
CA LEU A 124 -25.29 9.64 -11.55
C LEU A 124 -26.64 10.32 -11.33
N THR A 125 -27.15 10.37 -10.08
CA THR A 125 -28.37 11.11 -9.76
C THR A 125 -28.19 12.62 -9.70
N LEU A 126 -26.96 13.11 -9.58
CA LEU A 126 -26.64 14.54 -9.57
C LEU A 126 -26.48 15.07 -11.00
N ASP A 127 -26.58 16.39 -11.17
CA ASP A 127 -26.39 17.02 -12.48
C ASP A 127 -24.92 16.98 -12.92
N GLU A 128 -24.69 16.93 -14.23
CA GLU A 128 -23.34 16.80 -14.81
C GLU A 128 -22.37 17.92 -14.40
N LYS A 129 -22.90 19.11 -14.13
CA LYS A 129 -22.14 20.31 -13.77
C LYS A 129 -21.90 20.46 -12.28
N ASP A 130 -22.49 19.59 -11.45
CA ASP A 130 -22.32 19.67 -10.01
C ASP A 130 -20.85 19.46 -9.60
N PRO A 131 -20.32 20.27 -8.68
CA PRO A 131 -18.91 20.18 -8.27
C PRO A 131 -18.60 18.82 -7.64
N LYS A 132 -19.56 18.22 -6.92
CA LYS A 132 -19.42 16.89 -6.32
C LYS A 132 -19.26 15.80 -7.39
N ARG A 133 -20.10 15.83 -8.43
CA ARG A 133 -20.05 14.85 -9.53
C ARG A 133 -18.73 14.95 -10.29
N LEU A 134 -18.28 16.17 -10.59
CA LEU A 134 -17.01 16.40 -11.27
C LEU A 134 -15.81 15.96 -10.43
N PHE A 135 -15.77 16.27 -9.14
CA PHE A 135 -14.63 15.93 -8.30
C PHE A 135 -14.57 14.44 -7.97
N GLU A 136 -15.65 13.90 -7.39
CA GLU A 136 -15.68 12.50 -6.94
C GLU A 136 -15.75 11.52 -8.11
N GLY A 137 -16.50 11.86 -9.16
CA GLY A 137 -16.59 11.03 -10.37
C GLY A 137 -15.23 10.87 -11.06
N ASN A 138 -14.51 11.97 -11.26
CA ASN A 138 -13.16 11.93 -11.84
C ASN A 138 -12.17 11.20 -10.92
N ALA A 139 -12.28 11.36 -9.60
CA ALA A 139 -11.43 10.63 -8.66
C ALA A 139 -11.69 9.11 -8.70
N LEU A 140 -12.96 8.70 -8.85
CA LEU A 140 -13.35 7.29 -8.97
C LEU A 140 -12.79 6.68 -10.25
N ILE A 141 -12.97 7.34 -11.40
CA ILE A 141 -12.49 6.88 -12.70
C ILE A 141 -10.95 6.79 -12.70
N ARG A 142 -10.24 7.82 -12.23
CA ARG A 142 -8.77 7.80 -12.12
C ARG A 142 -8.26 6.62 -11.30
N ARG A 143 -8.96 6.25 -10.22
CA ARG A 143 -8.60 5.10 -9.38
C ARG A 143 -8.78 3.78 -10.13
N LEU A 144 -9.88 3.63 -10.88
CA LEU A 144 -10.17 2.42 -11.66
C LEU A 144 -9.20 2.23 -12.82
N VAL A 145 -8.87 3.30 -13.54
CA VAL A 145 -7.85 3.29 -14.61
C VAL A 145 -6.48 2.94 -14.04
N ARG A 146 -6.07 3.54 -12.91
CA ARG A 146 -4.78 3.22 -12.26
C ARG A 146 -4.64 1.73 -11.88
N ILE A 147 -5.73 1.12 -11.46
CA ILE A 147 -5.76 -0.32 -11.17
C ILE A 147 -5.75 -1.14 -12.47
N GLY A 148 -6.30 -0.61 -13.56
CA GLY A 148 -6.43 -1.28 -14.85
C GLY A 148 -7.71 -2.09 -15.00
N VAL A 149 -8.78 -1.70 -14.29
CA VAL A 149 -10.12 -2.31 -14.44
C VAL A 149 -10.88 -1.68 -15.60
N LEU A 150 -10.65 -0.39 -15.84
CA LEU A 150 -11.23 0.36 -16.93
C LEU A 150 -10.12 0.78 -17.88
N ASP A 151 -10.43 0.75 -19.18
CA ASP A 151 -9.54 1.23 -20.24
C ASP A 151 -9.67 2.75 -20.42
N GLU A 152 -8.64 3.39 -20.98
CA GLU A 152 -8.58 4.84 -21.18
C GLU A 152 -9.67 5.36 -22.14
N SER A 153 -10.12 4.50 -23.05
CA SER A 153 -11.21 4.80 -23.98
C SER A 153 -12.59 4.92 -23.29
N ARG A 154 -12.77 4.34 -22.09
CA ARG A 154 -14.07 4.18 -21.44
C ARG A 154 -14.20 4.97 -20.13
N MET A 155 -13.76 6.23 -20.11
CA MET A 155 -13.79 7.11 -18.92
C MET A 155 -15.17 7.72 -18.61
N LYS A 156 -16.27 6.97 -18.75
CA LYS A 156 -17.61 7.42 -18.35
C LYS A 156 -18.10 6.67 -17.11
N LEU A 157 -18.93 7.33 -16.30
CA LEU A 157 -19.49 6.74 -15.07
C LEU A 157 -20.41 5.54 -15.35
N ASP A 158 -21.06 5.51 -16.51
CA ASP A 158 -21.98 4.43 -16.89
C ASP A 158 -21.28 3.08 -17.00
N TYR A 159 -20.05 3.06 -17.51
CA TYR A 159 -19.25 1.83 -17.64
C TYR A 159 -18.86 1.24 -16.28
N VAL A 160 -18.80 2.06 -15.23
CA VAL A 160 -18.52 1.59 -13.86
C VAL A 160 -19.64 0.68 -13.34
N LEU A 161 -20.88 0.88 -13.80
CA LEU A 161 -22.01 0.03 -13.42
C LEU A 161 -21.91 -1.36 -14.08
N ALA A 162 -21.37 -1.44 -15.30
CA ALA A 162 -21.23 -2.68 -16.06
C ALA A 162 -20.10 -3.61 -15.55
N LEU A 163 -19.25 -3.15 -14.63
CA LEU A 163 -18.09 -3.90 -14.14
C LEU A 163 -18.45 -5.27 -13.53
N ARG A 164 -17.66 -6.29 -13.85
CA ARG A 164 -17.86 -7.65 -13.35
C ARG A 164 -16.86 -7.98 -12.26
N VAL A 165 -17.08 -9.12 -11.58
CA VAL A 165 -16.17 -9.61 -10.54
C VAL A 165 -14.85 -10.07 -11.14
N GLU A 166 -14.91 -10.64 -12.35
CA GLU A 166 -13.77 -11.10 -13.12
C GLU A 166 -12.72 -10.00 -13.31
N ASP A 167 -13.13 -8.78 -13.70
CA ASP A 167 -12.22 -7.65 -13.97
C ASP A 167 -11.27 -7.35 -12.80
N PHE A 168 -11.75 -7.49 -11.56
CA PHE A 168 -10.93 -7.28 -10.36
C PHE A 168 -10.03 -8.48 -10.05
N LEU A 169 -10.48 -9.69 -10.37
CA LEU A 169 -9.70 -10.91 -10.16
C LEU A 169 -8.56 -11.01 -11.16
N GLU A 170 -8.71 -10.48 -12.38
CA GLU A 170 -7.65 -10.40 -13.38
C GLU A 170 -6.48 -9.51 -12.97
N ARG A 171 -6.74 -8.48 -12.15
CA ARG A 171 -5.74 -7.52 -11.67
C ARG A 171 -4.99 -7.98 -10.42
N ARG A 172 -5.26 -9.20 -9.94
CA ARG A 172 -4.55 -9.77 -8.79
C ARG A 172 -3.16 -10.22 -9.21
N LEU A 173 -2.19 -10.06 -8.31
CA LEU A 173 -0.82 -10.50 -8.57
C LEU A 173 -0.75 -11.97 -8.98
N GLN A 174 -1.58 -12.82 -8.37
CA GLN A 174 -1.69 -14.25 -8.71
C GLN A 174 -1.99 -14.49 -10.20
N THR A 175 -2.96 -13.77 -10.75
CA THR A 175 -3.42 -13.93 -12.14
C THR A 175 -2.51 -13.22 -13.11
N CYS A 176 -1.99 -12.04 -12.75
CA CYS A 176 -0.97 -11.34 -13.53
C CYS A 176 0.29 -12.21 -13.72
N VAL A 177 0.80 -12.85 -12.66
CA VAL A 177 1.98 -13.73 -12.71
C VAL A 177 1.76 -14.94 -13.62
N TYR A 178 0.55 -15.52 -13.60
CA TYR A 178 0.18 -16.61 -14.50
C TYR A 178 0.09 -16.14 -15.96
N LYS A 179 -0.57 -15.01 -16.22
CA LYS A 179 -0.69 -14.42 -17.57
C LYS A 179 0.68 -14.02 -18.15
N LEU A 180 1.65 -13.64 -17.31
CA LEU A 180 3.02 -13.35 -17.72
C LEU A 180 3.88 -14.61 -17.98
N GLY A 181 3.37 -15.81 -17.73
CA GLY A 181 4.09 -17.06 -17.98
C GLY A 181 5.16 -17.42 -16.94
N LEU A 182 5.29 -16.67 -15.84
CA LEU A 182 6.25 -16.97 -14.76
C LEU A 182 5.91 -18.26 -14.00
N ALA A 183 4.67 -18.73 -14.09
CA ALA A 183 4.19 -19.93 -13.44
C ALA A 183 3.37 -20.80 -14.40
N LYS A 184 3.53 -22.12 -14.29
CA LYS A 184 2.81 -23.11 -15.10
C LYS A 184 1.29 -23.14 -14.88
N SER A 185 0.83 -22.76 -13.68
CA SER A 185 -0.58 -22.79 -13.28
C SER A 185 -0.86 -21.69 -12.25
N ILE A 186 -2.13 -21.32 -12.11
CA ILE A 186 -2.60 -20.31 -11.15
C ILE A 186 -2.34 -20.73 -9.70
N HIS A 187 -2.42 -22.04 -9.40
CA HIS A 187 -2.06 -22.57 -8.09
C HIS A 187 -0.56 -22.50 -7.83
N HIS A 188 0.26 -22.74 -8.87
CA HIS A 188 1.70 -22.61 -8.79
C HIS A 188 2.11 -21.15 -8.54
N ALA A 189 1.50 -20.19 -9.22
CA ALA A 189 1.72 -18.75 -8.99
C ALA A 189 1.48 -18.38 -7.52
N ARG A 190 0.41 -18.89 -6.90
CA ARG A 190 0.09 -18.61 -5.49
C ARG A 190 1.18 -19.11 -4.54
N VAL A 191 1.75 -20.28 -4.80
CA VAL A 191 2.84 -20.86 -4.00
C VAL A 191 4.10 -20.01 -4.14
N LEU A 192 4.50 -19.64 -5.35
CA LEU A 192 5.67 -18.80 -5.60
C LEU A 192 5.59 -17.45 -4.89
N ILE A 193 4.41 -16.80 -4.92
CA ILE A 193 4.18 -15.53 -4.22
C ILE A 193 4.35 -15.73 -2.71
N LYS A 194 3.70 -16.75 -2.13
CA LYS A 194 3.79 -17.02 -0.68
C LYS A 194 5.22 -17.34 -0.23
N GLN A 195 5.98 -18.05 -1.06
CA GLN A 195 7.38 -18.40 -0.81
C GLN A 195 8.35 -17.23 -1.03
N ARG A 196 7.83 -16.04 -1.39
CA ARG A 196 8.61 -14.81 -1.57
C ARG A 196 9.57 -14.84 -2.75
N HIS A 197 9.19 -15.52 -3.83
CA HIS A 197 9.99 -15.58 -5.05
C HIS A 197 9.69 -14.45 -6.04
N ILE A 198 8.58 -13.74 -5.87
CA ILE A 198 8.13 -12.71 -6.80
C ILE A 198 8.29 -11.32 -6.18
N ARG A 199 8.76 -10.37 -6.99
CA ARG A 199 8.83 -8.95 -6.66
C ARG A 199 7.95 -8.15 -7.61
N VAL A 200 7.51 -6.98 -7.13
CA VAL A 200 6.86 -5.94 -7.94
C VAL A 200 7.74 -4.70 -7.83
N GLY A 201 8.42 -4.34 -8.92
CA GLY A 201 9.48 -3.35 -8.91
C GLY A 201 10.65 -3.81 -8.04
N LYS A 202 10.93 -3.05 -6.97
CA LYS A 202 12.02 -3.37 -6.03
C LYS A 202 11.57 -4.23 -4.84
N GLN A 203 10.27 -4.24 -4.54
CA GLN A 203 9.74 -4.83 -3.31
C GLN A 203 9.29 -6.28 -3.54
N ILE A 204 9.66 -7.17 -2.62
CA ILE A 204 9.16 -8.55 -2.58
C ILE A 204 7.73 -8.53 -2.00
N VAL A 205 6.79 -9.14 -2.71
CA VAL A 205 5.37 -9.18 -2.33
C VAL A 205 4.98 -10.62 -2.04
N ASN A 206 4.47 -10.88 -0.82
CA ASN A 206 4.09 -12.22 -0.36
C ASN A 206 2.57 -12.45 -0.31
N VAL A 207 1.77 -11.48 -0.76
CA VAL A 207 0.29 -11.52 -0.72
C VAL A 207 -0.27 -11.73 -2.14
N PRO A 208 -0.88 -12.88 -2.45
CA PRO A 208 -1.48 -13.14 -3.77
C PRO A 208 -2.69 -12.24 -4.10
N SER A 209 -3.31 -11.66 -3.07
CA SER A 209 -4.44 -10.72 -3.20
C SER A 209 -4.00 -9.28 -3.52
N TYR A 210 -2.70 -9.03 -3.70
CA TYR A 210 -2.20 -7.72 -4.08
C TYR A 210 -2.78 -7.29 -5.43
N MET A 211 -3.34 -6.08 -5.50
CA MET A 211 -3.88 -5.52 -6.73
C MET A 211 -2.78 -4.77 -7.47
N VAL A 212 -2.42 -5.28 -8.65
CA VAL A 212 -1.34 -4.75 -9.48
C VAL A 212 -1.84 -3.55 -10.27
N ARG A 213 -1.17 -2.40 -10.10
CA ARG A 213 -1.40 -1.18 -10.91
C ARG A 213 -0.81 -1.36 -12.32
N LEU A 214 -1.36 -0.63 -13.30
CA LEU A 214 -0.84 -0.68 -14.68
C LEU A 214 0.66 -0.35 -14.75
N ASP A 215 1.09 0.72 -14.07
CA ASP A 215 2.49 1.16 -14.05
C ASP A 215 3.44 0.09 -13.50
N SER A 216 2.99 -0.64 -12.48
CA SER A 216 3.79 -1.67 -11.79
C SER A 216 3.78 -3.02 -12.50
N GLN A 217 2.85 -3.23 -13.44
CA GLN A 217 2.66 -4.52 -14.10
C GLN A 217 3.89 -4.96 -14.91
N LYS A 218 4.58 -4.00 -15.56
CA LYS A 218 5.79 -4.27 -16.35
C LYS A 218 6.99 -4.70 -15.51
N HIS A 219 6.95 -4.44 -14.21
CA HIS A 219 8.06 -4.65 -13.28
C HIS A 219 7.84 -5.88 -12.39
N ILE A 220 7.09 -6.87 -12.88
CA ILE A 220 6.84 -8.13 -12.15
C ILE A 220 7.87 -9.15 -12.62
N ASP A 221 8.79 -9.50 -11.74
CA ASP A 221 9.86 -10.47 -12.01
C ASP A 221 10.11 -11.36 -10.80
N PHE A 222 10.98 -12.36 -10.98
CA PHE A 222 11.57 -13.07 -9.86
C PHE A 222 12.42 -12.11 -9.00
N ALA A 223 12.42 -12.37 -7.70
CA ALA A 223 13.28 -11.65 -6.77
C ALA A 223 14.73 -12.07 -6.99
N LEU A 224 15.65 -11.11 -7.01
CA LEU A 224 17.09 -11.38 -7.17
C LEU A 224 17.66 -12.27 -6.06
N THR A 225 17.07 -12.21 -4.87
CA THR A 225 17.44 -13.04 -3.73
C THR A 225 16.89 -14.46 -3.82
N SER A 226 15.94 -14.71 -4.73
CA SER A 226 15.33 -16.03 -4.88
C SER A 226 16.21 -16.95 -5.71
N PRO A 227 16.16 -18.28 -5.48
CA PRO A 227 16.91 -19.25 -6.29
C PRO A 227 16.63 -19.13 -7.80
N TYR A 228 15.41 -18.74 -8.18
CA TYR A 228 15.02 -18.56 -9.59
C TYR A 228 15.50 -17.24 -10.21
N GLY A 229 15.90 -16.26 -9.39
CA GLY A 229 16.39 -14.95 -9.82
C GLY A 229 17.91 -14.79 -9.74
N GLY A 230 18.65 -15.90 -9.66
CA GLY A 230 20.11 -15.91 -9.51
C GLY A 230 20.61 -15.93 -8.06
N GLY A 231 19.71 -16.10 -7.09
CA GLY A 231 20.05 -16.25 -5.68
C GLY A 231 20.61 -17.63 -5.33
N ARG A 232 21.15 -17.75 -4.12
CA ARG A 232 21.73 -18.99 -3.59
C ARG A 232 20.68 -20.12 -3.57
N PRO A 233 21.02 -21.36 -3.96
CA PRO A 233 20.06 -22.47 -3.95
C PRO A 233 19.49 -22.75 -2.56
N GLY A 234 18.25 -23.22 -2.53
CA GLY A 234 17.48 -23.42 -1.30
C GLY A 234 18.11 -24.43 -0.34
N ARG A 235 17.72 -24.38 0.95
CA ARG A 235 18.30 -25.24 2.02
C ARG A 235 18.30 -26.72 1.67
N VAL A 236 17.16 -27.25 1.20
CA VAL A 236 17.02 -28.67 0.87
C VAL A 236 17.84 -29.04 -0.37
N GLN A 237 17.84 -28.19 -1.39
CA GLN A 237 18.65 -28.41 -2.59
C GLN A 237 20.15 -28.42 -2.26
N ARG A 238 20.59 -27.50 -1.39
CA ARG A 238 21.97 -27.48 -0.88
C ARG A 238 22.30 -28.72 -0.04
N LYS A 239 21.38 -29.16 0.84
CA LYS A 239 21.57 -30.38 1.63
C LYS A 239 21.67 -31.61 0.73
N LYS A 240 20.80 -31.72 -0.29
CA LYS A 240 20.84 -32.81 -1.26
C LYS A 240 22.10 -32.79 -2.11
N ALA A 241 22.54 -31.62 -2.59
CA ALA A 241 23.79 -31.48 -3.33
C ALA A 241 25.01 -31.86 -2.48
N ALA A 242 25.03 -31.47 -1.20
CA ALA A 242 26.11 -31.85 -0.28
C ALA A 242 26.09 -33.36 0.04
N ALA A 243 24.91 -33.96 0.19
CA ALA A 243 24.79 -35.42 0.38
C ALA A 243 25.21 -36.20 -0.87
N ALA A 244 24.86 -35.73 -2.07
CA ALA A 244 25.30 -36.34 -3.32
C ALA A 244 26.83 -36.26 -3.48
N ALA A 245 27.43 -35.10 -3.17
CA ALA A 245 28.89 -34.92 -3.23
C ALA A 245 29.68 -35.72 -2.17
N GLY A 246 29.01 -36.21 -1.12
CA GLY A 246 29.63 -37.06 -0.09
C GLY A 246 29.40 -38.56 -0.29
N GLY A 247 28.61 -38.97 -1.27
CA GLY A 247 28.30 -40.37 -1.57
C GLY A 247 29.18 -41.02 -2.64
N ASP A 248 29.94 -40.23 -3.41
CA ASP A 248 30.84 -40.72 -4.48
C ASP A 248 32.24 -41.12 -3.97
N GLY A 249 32.43 -41.29 -2.65
CA GLY A 249 33.74 -41.51 -2.02
C GLY A 249 34.00 -42.90 -1.43
N GLU A 250 33.10 -43.87 -1.63
CA GLU A 250 33.12 -45.16 -0.92
C GLU A 250 32.97 -46.40 -1.84
N GLU A 251 33.15 -46.26 -3.17
CA GLU A 251 33.13 -47.38 -4.14
C GLU A 251 34.42 -47.46 -4.98
N ALA A 252 35.61 -47.40 -4.35
CA ALA A 252 36.88 -47.51 -5.09
C ALA A 252 38.02 -48.28 -4.38
N GLU A 253 37.74 -49.11 -3.35
CA GLU A 253 38.80 -49.94 -2.71
C GLU A 253 38.29 -51.30 -2.19
N GLU A 254 37.59 -52.11 -3.00
CA GLU A 254 37.35 -53.54 -2.65
C GLU A 254 37.48 -54.52 -3.84
N ASP A 255 38.34 -54.23 -4.83
CA ASP A 255 38.63 -55.16 -5.94
C ASP A 255 40.14 -55.35 -6.21
N GLU A 256 40.97 -55.49 -5.17
CA GLU A 256 42.29 -56.14 -5.30
C GLU A 256 42.66 -56.86 -3.98
N GLU A 257 42.42 -58.18 -3.91
CA GLU A 257 43.37 -59.26 -3.53
C GLU A 257 42.66 -60.59 -3.18
#